data_AF-W0SK04-F1
#
_entry.id   AF-W0SK04-F1
#
_cell.length_a   1.000
_cell.length_b   1.000
_cell.length_c   1.000
_cell.angle_alpha   90.00
_cell.angle_beta   90.00
_cell.angle_gamma   90.00
#
_symmetry.space_group_name_H-M   'P 1'
#
loop_
_entity.id
_entity.type
_entity.pdbx_description
1 polymer ?
#
loop_
_entity_poly.entity_id
_entity_poly.type
_entity_poly.pdbx_seq_one_letter_code
_entity_poly.pdbx_strand_id
1 'polypeptide(L)'
;MNQGTVNRKAANWLSWGVGIGIVFPLFFQIRGGIYRDIELMRDSGGVLATLPLPVSIPVCVGALALLTTRVGQARQALVMVLAVLLASGISLWLGGDGVTAPQRKLIMAAQVMLPLAGLLLGQMMGDPGKAIARAFLVVLSLVVPLQLLATWLQGEERITHYLYVFSIYSHWQYVPVIFVCAYVYALTSLWGEYKRWLCILMIPMFAYVTRSFSFLTILPFGFVVFAFAVSRVWPYRANVKSRMAQLLLIAAVVAVGVYAVRSDGQAGSGLFMGKFAELAEGRIPGNVQERFNDWRLFGTGIVESGRTFLVGHPQPMPREIRTSPHNWYLDVAYTFGIIALLPVFALAGYTACLCWKQRKTLSAETWWLLAIVAFLVVVDSNFKVTLRQPYPGIFAFFMWGLLLANLRPSAAGKADA
;
A
#
# COMPACT_ATOMS: atom_id res chain seq x y z
N MET A 1 -18.20 32.82 -18.86
CA MET A 1 -17.68 31.86 -17.83
C MET A 1 -16.19 32.13 -17.62
N ASN A 2 -15.78 32.51 -16.41
CA ASN A 2 -14.39 32.89 -16.11
C ASN A 2 -13.41 31.72 -16.29
N GLN A 3 -12.29 31.94 -17.01
CA GLN A 3 -11.22 30.95 -17.25
C GLN A 3 -10.74 30.25 -15.95
N GLY A 4 -10.74 30.95 -14.81
CA GLY A 4 -10.40 30.38 -13.50
C GLY A 4 -11.36 29.26 -13.01
N THR A 5 -12.64 29.31 -13.37
CA THR A 5 -13.62 28.27 -13.00
C THR A 5 -13.48 27.00 -13.84
N VAL A 6 -13.09 27.14 -15.11
CA VAL A 6 -12.85 26.03 -16.03
C VAL A 6 -11.60 25.25 -15.59
N ASN A 7 -10.51 25.95 -15.25
CA ASN A 7 -9.28 25.33 -14.76
C ASN A 7 -9.46 24.58 -13.43
N ARG A 8 -10.29 25.10 -12.52
CA ARG A 8 -10.58 24.42 -11.24
C ARG A 8 -11.42 23.15 -11.42
N LYS A 9 -12.39 23.17 -12.35
CA LYS A 9 -13.18 21.97 -12.70
C LYS A 9 -12.31 20.91 -13.36
N ALA A 10 -11.46 21.27 -14.33
CA ALA A 10 -10.55 20.34 -15.00
C ALA A 10 -9.56 19.69 -14.03
N ALA A 11 -8.96 20.48 -13.13
CA ALA A 11 -8.07 19.95 -12.09
C ALA A 11 -8.80 18.96 -11.15
N ASN A 12 -10.06 19.25 -10.81
CA ASN A 12 -10.87 18.36 -9.99
C ASN A 12 -11.17 17.02 -10.68
N TRP A 13 -11.53 17.05 -11.98
CA TRP A 13 -11.75 15.83 -12.77
C TRP A 13 -10.51 14.95 -12.87
N LEU A 14 -9.33 15.56 -13.04
CA LEU A 14 -8.07 14.83 -13.03
C LEU A 14 -7.82 14.16 -11.67
N SER A 15 -8.07 14.85 -10.56
CA SER A 15 -7.96 14.26 -9.21
C SER A 15 -8.90 13.08 -9.00
N TRP A 16 -10.13 13.17 -9.51
CA TRP A 16 -11.07 12.05 -9.49
C TRP A 16 -10.57 10.86 -10.32
N GLY A 17 -10.14 11.12 -11.56
CA GLY A 17 -9.62 10.07 -12.45
C GLY A 17 -8.40 9.36 -11.87
N VAL A 18 -7.45 10.11 -11.30
CA VAL A 18 -6.27 9.56 -10.62
C VAL A 18 -6.67 8.78 -9.37
N GLY A 19 -7.52 9.35 -8.51
CA GLY A 19 -7.95 8.68 -7.28
C GLY A 19 -8.68 7.36 -7.55
N ILE A 20 -9.54 7.32 -8.57
CA ILE A 20 -10.20 6.09 -9.01
C ILE A 20 -9.15 5.12 -9.57
N GLY A 21 -8.36 5.55 -10.55
CA GLY A 21 -7.44 4.68 -11.27
C GLY A 21 -6.32 4.07 -10.42
N ILE A 22 -5.94 4.73 -9.32
CA ILE A 22 -4.94 4.21 -8.39
C ILE A 22 -5.50 3.11 -7.46
N VAL A 23 -6.78 3.19 -7.07
CA VAL A 23 -7.40 2.24 -6.11
C VAL A 23 -8.27 1.20 -6.79
N PHE A 24 -8.68 1.41 -8.04
CA PHE A 24 -9.52 0.45 -8.74
C PHE A 24 -8.70 -0.82 -9.07
N PRO A 25 -9.07 -2.02 -8.55
CA PRO A 25 -8.23 -3.21 -8.63
C PRO A 25 -8.42 -3.97 -9.95
N LEU A 26 -8.36 -3.25 -11.07
CA LEU A 26 -8.45 -3.83 -12.41
C LEU A 26 -7.05 -4.10 -12.96
N PHE A 27 -6.88 -5.30 -13.52
CA PHE A 27 -5.63 -5.75 -14.10
C PHE A 27 -5.83 -6.13 -15.57
N PHE A 28 -4.78 -5.97 -16.36
CA PHE A 28 -4.74 -6.35 -17.77
C PHE A 28 -3.45 -7.11 -18.07
N GLN A 29 -3.50 -8.01 -19.05
CA GLN A 29 -2.34 -8.71 -19.59
C GLN A 29 -2.01 -8.14 -20.98
N ILE A 30 -0.72 -8.03 -21.30
CA ILE A 30 -0.27 -7.48 -22.59
C ILE A 30 -0.83 -8.28 -23.77
N ARG A 31 -0.92 -9.61 -23.63
CA ARG A 31 -1.45 -10.51 -24.69
C ARG A 31 -2.94 -10.83 -24.56
N GLY A 32 -3.59 -10.59 -23.42
CA GLY A 32 -4.91 -11.13 -23.09
C GLY A 32 -6.01 -10.10 -22.82
N GLY A 33 -5.70 -8.80 -22.86
CA GLY A 33 -6.68 -7.76 -22.50
C GLY A 33 -6.94 -7.74 -21.00
N ILE A 34 -8.21 -7.58 -20.58
CA ILE A 34 -8.58 -7.56 -19.16
C ILE A 34 -8.35 -8.95 -18.54
N TYR A 35 -7.67 -8.98 -17.39
CA TYR A 35 -7.44 -10.22 -16.63
C TYR A 35 -8.77 -10.81 -16.16
N ARG A 36 -9.08 -12.05 -16.60
CA ARG A 36 -10.39 -12.72 -16.41
C ARG A 36 -10.27 -14.19 -16.02
N ASP A 37 -9.11 -14.61 -15.56
CA ASP A 37 -8.87 -16.02 -15.27
C ASP A 37 -9.68 -16.47 -14.05
N ILE A 38 -10.30 -17.65 -14.20
CA ILE A 38 -11.03 -18.37 -13.14
C ILE A 38 -10.03 -19.07 -12.22
N GLU A 39 -8.89 -19.48 -12.77
CA GLU A 39 -7.79 -20.05 -12.00
C GLU A 39 -6.87 -18.96 -11.47
N LEU A 40 -6.51 -19.08 -10.20
CA LEU A 40 -5.60 -18.14 -9.55
C LEU A 40 -4.20 -18.28 -10.14
N MET A 41 -3.72 -17.21 -10.80
CA MET A 41 -2.33 -17.15 -11.25
C MET A 41 -1.38 -17.08 -10.04
N ARG A 42 -0.63 -18.16 -9.80
CA ARG A 42 0.35 -18.27 -8.70
C ARG A 42 1.75 -17.85 -9.12
N ASP A 43 2.16 -18.17 -10.35
CA ASP A 43 3.42 -17.72 -10.95
C ASP A 43 3.23 -17.49 -12.46
N SER A 44 3.87 -16.45 -12.99
CA SER A 44 3.95 -16.16 -14.41
C SER A 44 5.12 -16.86 -15.11
N GLY A 45 5.96 -17.60 -14.35
CA GLY A 45 7.20 -18.18 -14.85
C GLY A 45 8.22 -17.14 -15.28
N GLY A 46 8.03 -15.86 -14.88
CA GLY A 46 8.87 -14.75 -15.32
C GLY A 46 8.49 -14.19 -16.70
N VAL A 47 7.40 -14.64 -17.30
CA VAL A 47 6.90 -14.14 -18.58
C VAL A 47 6.07 -12.87 -18.36
N LEU A 48 6.64 -11.70 -18.68
CA LEU A 48 5.97 -10.40 -18.51
C LEU A 48 4.66 -10.30 -19.30
N ALA A 49 4.55 -10.99 -20.44
CA ALA A 49 3.38 -10.93 -21.31
C ALA A 49 2.10 -11.53 -20.69
N THR A 50 2.24 -12.46 -19.74
CA THR A 50 1.12 -13.11 -19.04
C THR A 50 0.87 -12.51 -17.66
N LEU A 51 1.76 -11.63 -17.18
CA LEU A 51 1.65 -11.01 -15.87
C LEU A 51 0.49 -9.99 -15.84
N PRO A 52 -0.44 -10.09 -14.88
CA PRO A 52 -1.48 -9.09 -14.69
C PRO A 52 -0.87 -7.75 -14.22
N LEU A 53 -0.99 -6.73 -15.07
CA LEU A 53 -0.54 -5.36 -14.80
C LEU A 53 -1.73 -4.49 -14.36
N PRO A 54 -1.61 -3.69 -13.29
CA PRO A 54 -2.71 -2.86 -12.82
C PRO A 54 -2.96 -1.66 -13.74
N VAL A 55 -4.22 -1.25 -13.83
CA VAL A 55 -4.65 -0.02 -14.51
C VAL A 55 -4.03 1.25 -13.90
N SER A 56 -3.55 1.18 -12.66
CA SER A 56 -2.81 2.29 -12.04
C SER A 56 -1.55 2.69 -12.81
N ILE A 57 -0.92 1.79 -13.58
CA ILE A 57 0.24 2.11 -14.43
C ILE A 57 -0.11 3.14 -15.51
N PRO A 58 -1.01 2.86 -16.47
CA PRO A 58 -1.35 3.83 -17.51
C PRO A 58 -1.98 5.10 -16.93
N VAL A 59 -2.73 5.01 -15.83
CA VAL A 59 -3.26 6.19 -15.11
C VAL A 59 -2.12 7.07 -14.60
N CYS A 60 -1.10 6.47 -13.96
CA CYS A 60 0.06 7.21 -13.49
C CYS A 60 0.84 7.87 -14.64
N VAL A 61 1.13 7.12 -15.71
CA VAL A 61 1.86 7.64 -16.87
C VAL A 61 1.08 8.79 -17.54
N GLY A 62 -0.22 8.61 -17.80
CA GLY A 62 -1.07 9.62 -18.42
C GLY A 62 -1.18 10.88 -17.56
N ALA A 63 -1.39 10.73 -16.25
CA ALA A 63 -1.49 11.88 -15.35
C ALA A 63 -0.16 12.64 -15.22
N LEU A 64 0.98 11.94 -15.17
CA LEU A 64 2.30 12.59 -15.16
C LEU A 64 2.55 13.40 -16.46
N ALA A 65 2.16 12.86 -17.62
CA ALA A 65 2.27 13.58 -18.89
C ALA A 65 1.42 14.87 -18.92
N LEU A 66 0.22 14.84 -18.34
CA LEU A 66 -0.66 16.01 -18.23
C LEU A 66 -0.19 17.05 -17.21
N LEU A 67 0.60 16.64 -16.21
CA LEU A 67 1.04 17.49 -15.10
C LEU A 67 2.47 17.99 -15.21
N THR A 68 3.12 17.86 -16.38
CA THR A 68 4.52 18.27 -16.62
C THR A 68 4.84 19.70 -16.15
N THR A 69 3.88 20.63 -16.26
CA THR A 69 4.01 22.02 -15.76
C THR A 69 4.20 22.12 -14.24
N ARG A 70 3.83 21.09 -13.47
CA ARG A 70 3.94 21.03 -12.01
C ARG A 70 5.15 20.26 -11.51
N VAL A 71 6.06 19.83 -12.38
CA VAL A 71 7.23 19.02 -11.96
C VAL A 71 8.08 19.73 -10.90
N GLY A 72 8.19 21.05 -10.95
CA GLY A 72 8.91 21.83 -9.94
C GLY A 72 8.38 21.66 -8.51
N GLN A 73 7.09 21.33 -8.37
CA GLN A 73 6.48 21.03 -7.08
C GLN A 73 6.97 19.68 -6.52
N ALA A 74 7.26 18.72 -7.39
CA ALA A 74 7.70 17.37 -7.03
C ALA A 74 9.21 17.19 -6.93
N ARG A 75 9.95 18.26 -6.61
CA ARG A 75 11.42 18.21 -6.49
C ARG A 75 11.93 17.06 -5.61
N GLN A 76 11.31 16.82 -4.46
CA GLN A 76 11.76 15.76 -3.54
C GLN A 76 11.53 14.35 -4.09
N ALA A 77 10.35 14.09 -4.65
CA ALA A 77 10.07 12.86 -5.37
C ALA A 77 11.02 12.66 -6.56
N LEU A 78 11.36 13.72 -7.31
CA LEU A 78 12.29 13.64 -8.44
C LEU A 78 13.71 13.31 -7.99
N VAL A 79 14.21 13.98 -6.95
CA VAL A 79 15.52 13.68 -6.37
C VAL A 79 15.58 12.23 -5.90
N MET A 80 14.52 11.74 -5.25
CA MET A 80 14.40 10.35 -4.85
C MET A 80 14.48 9.40 -6.06
N VAL A 81 13.65 9.61 -7.09
CA VAL A 81 13.63 8.76 -8.30
C VAL A 81 15.01 8.73 -8.97
N LEU A 82 15.63 9.88 -9.16
CA LEU A 82 16.97 9.98 -9.75
C LEU A 82 18.02 9.29 -8.87
N ALA A 83 17.96 9.44 -7.56
CA ALA A 83 18.91 8.82 -6.65
C ALA A 83 18.77 7.29 -6.62
N VAL A 84 17.55 6.74 -6.64
CA VAL A 84 17.36 5.29 -6.78
C VAL A 84 17.88 4.83 -8.14
N LEU A 85 17.57 5.55 -9.23
CA LEU A 85 18.04 5.19 -10.57
C LEU A 85 19.56 5.16 -10.67
N LEU A 86 20.24 6.16 -10.09
CA LEU A 86 21.70 6.20 -10.00
C LEU A 86 22.24 5.04 -9.15
N ALA A 87 21.65 4.77 -7.99
CA ALA A 87 22.08 3.69 -7.12
C ALA A 87 21.91 2.31 -7.77
N SER A 88 20.78 2.06 -8.42
CA SER A 88 20.54 0.84 -9.21
C SER A 88 21.49 0.75 -10.41
N GLY A 89 21.81 1.87 -11.07
CA GLY A 89 22.79 1.94 -12.15
C GLY A 89 24.21 1.58 -11.69
N ILE A 90 24.66 2.13 -10.56
CA ILE A 90 25.93 1.78 -9.91
C ILE A 90 25.96 0.28 -9.61
N SER A 91 24.87 -0.27 -9.07
CA SER A 91 24.76 -1.69 -8.78
C SER A 91 24.78 -2.59 -10.01
N LEU A 92 24.17 -2.17 -11.12
CA LEU A 92 24.23 -2.89 -12.39
C LEU A 92 25.64 -2.89 -12.97
N TRP A 93 26.35 -1.76 -12.86
CA TRP A 93 27.69 -1.60 -13.42
C TRP A 93 28.77 -2.30 -12.57
N LEU A 94 28.78 -2.06 -11.26
CA LEU A 94 29.81 -2.57 -10.34
C LEU A 94 29.46 -3.93 -9.72
N GLY A 95 28.18 -4.31 -9.70
CA GLY A 95 27.72 -5.57 -9.11
C GLY A 95 27.75 -6.75 -10.08
N GLY A 96 27.95 -6.54 -11.38
CA GLY A 96 27.99 -7.61 -12.39
C GLY A 96 29.23 -8.50 -12.30
N ASP A 97 29.10 -9.77 -12.62
CA ASP A 97 30.23 -10.72 -12.71
C ASP A 97 31.02 -10.60 -14.04
N GLY A 98 30.53 -9.78 -14.98
CA GLY A 98 31.11 -9.60 -16.31
C GLY A 98 30.84 -10.75 -17.28
N VAL A 99 30.13 -11.80 -16.84
CA VAL A 99 29.91 -13.03 -17.60
C VAL A 99 28.43 -13.24 -17.86
N THR A 100 27.56 -13.00 -16.87
CA THR A 100 26.13 -13.19 -16.99
C THR A 100 25.42 -11.89 -17.35
N ALA A 101 24.56 -11.96 -18.38
CA ALA A 101 23.71 -10.82 -18.73
C ALA A 101 22.81 -10.44 -17.54
N PRO A 102 22.76 -9.17 -17.10
CA PRO A 102 22.04 -8.76 -15.89
C PRO A 102 20.52 -8.66 -16.10
N GLN A 103 19.93 -9.49 -16.97
CA GLN A 103 18.52 -9.38 -17.38
C GLN A 103 17.55 -9.45 -16.19
N ARG A 104 17.76 -10.39 -15.26
CA ARG A 104 16.89 -10.52 -14.06
C ARG A 104 17.04 -9.31 -13.13
N LYS A 105 18.25 -8.77 -13.01
CA LYS A 105 18.55 -7.57 -12.23
C LYS A 105 17.91 -6.33 -12.86
N LEU A 106 17.91 -6.21 -14.18
CA LEU A 106 17.22 -5.15 -14.92
C LEU A 106 15.69 -5.22 -14.74
N ILE A 107 15.11 -6.43 -14.79
CA ILE A 107 13.67 -6.63 -14.52
C ILE A 107 13.34 -6.19 -13.09
N MET A 108 14.15 -6.57 -12.10
CA MET A 108 13.95 -6.10 -10.72
C MET A 108 14.11 -4.58 -10.59
N ALA A 109 15.05 -3.96 -11.33
CA ALA A 109 15.21 -2.52 -11.31
C ALA A 109 13.94 -1.85 -11.84
N ALA A 110 13.39 -2.33 -12.96
CA ALA A 110 12.12 -1.83 -13.49
C ALA A 110 10.97 -1.99 -12.48
N GLN A 111 10.89 -3.12 -11.77
CA GLN A 111 9.90 -3.37 -10.73
C GLN A 111 10.02 -2.44 -9.53
N VAL A 112 11.23 -2.01 -9.16
CA VAL A 112 11.45 -1.02 -8.09
C VAL A 112 11.16 0.40 -8.58
N MET A 113 11.53 0.74 -9.83
CA MET A 113 11.36 2.10 -10.36
C MET A 113 9.91 2.44 -10.70
N LEU A 114 9.18 1.50 -11.30
CA LEU A 114 7.83 1.75 -11.80
C LEU A 114 6.87 2.28 -10.70
N PRO A 115 6.84 1.68 -9.49
CA PRO A 115 6.10 2.23 -8.35
C PRO A 115 6.42 3.67 -7.96
N LEU A 116 7.66 4.13 -8.16
CA LEU A 116 8.08 5.49 -7.79
C LEU A 116 7.36 6.58 -8.59
N ALA A 117 6.76 6.24 -9.74
CA ALA A 117 5.87 7.14 -10.46
C ALA A 117 4.69 7.61 -9.58
N GLY A 118 4.23 6.76 -8.65
CA GLY A 118 3.23 7.13 -7.65
C GLY A 118 3.70 8.28 -6.77
N LEU A 119 4.98 8.28 -6.34
CA LEU A 119 5.55 9.32 -5.47
C LEU A 119 5.53 10.68 -6.15
N LEU A 120 5.98 10.73 -7.40
CA LEU A 120 5.92 11.94 -8.24
C LEU A 120 4.49 12.42 -8.35
N LEU A 121 3.57 11.55 -8.78
CA LEU A 121 2.19 11.91 -9.02
C LEU A 121 1.48 12.42 -7.76
N GLY A 122 1.62 11.72 -6.63
CA GLY A 122 1.03 12.13 -5.36
C GLY A 122 1.53 13.50 -4.93
N GLN A 123 2.84 13.75 -5.07
CA GLN A 123 3.43 15.03 -4.72
C GLN A 123 3.00 16.16 -5.67
N MET A 124 2.82 15.90 -6.98
CA MET A 124 2.34 16.89 -7.96
C MET A 124 0.86 17.23 -7.81
N MET A 125 0.06 16.27 -7.35
CA MET A 125 -1.39 16.41 -7.21
C MET A 125 -1.78 17.13 -5.92
N GLY A 126 -1.27 16.68 -4.77
CA GLY A 126 -1.86 17.01 -3.47
C GLY A 126 -3.35 16.62 -3.40
N ASP A 127 -4.07 17.08 -2.36
CA ASP A 127 -5.53 16.90 -2.30
C ASP A 127 -6.28 18.09 -1.67
N PRO A 128 -6.11 19.34 -2.18
CA PRO A 128 -6.71 20.52 -1.56
C PRO A 128 -8.25 20.54 -1.59
N GLY A 129 -8.88 19.71 -2.43
CA GLY A 129 -10.33 19.59 -2.57
C GLY A 129 -10.92 18.27 -2.03
N LYS A 130 -10.11 17.44 -1.37
CA LYS A 130 -10.49 16.09 -0.91
C LYS A 130 -11.06 15.19 -2.02
N ALA A 131 -10.71 15.47 -3.27
CA ALA A 131 -11.25 14.78 -4.44
C ALA A 131 -10.70 13.35 -4.51
N ILE A 132 -9.44 13.14 -4.13
CA ILE A 132 -8.84 11.80 -4.06
C ILE A 132 -9.50 10.99 -2.95
N ALA A 133 -9.70 11.58 -1.77
CA ALA A 133 -10.43 10.91 -0.68
C ALA A 133 -11.86 10.50 -1.09
N ARG A 134 -12.58 11.36 -1.84
CA ARG A 134 -13.92 11.04 -2.36
C ARG A 134 -13.89 9.94 -3.43
N ALA A 135 -12.89 9.97 -4.31
CA ALA A 135 -12.67 8.91 -5.27
C ALA A 135 -12.45 7.55 -4.58
N PHE A 136 -11.63 7.51 -3.52
CA PHE A 136 -11.41 6.30 -2.73
C PHE A 136 -12.72 5.81 -2.10
N LEU A 137 -13.50 6.72 -1.48
CA LEU A 137 -14.79 6.37 -0.90
C LEU A 137 -15.74 5.73 -1.93
N VAL A 138 -15.83 6.29 -3.14
CA VAL A 138 -16.67 5.76 -4.21
C VAL A 138 -16.20 4.38 -4.67
N VAL A 139 -14.90 4.21 -4.94
CA VAL A 139 -14.35 2.91 -5.37
C VAL A 139 -14.62 1.84 -4.32
N LEU A 140 -14.34 2.13 -3.04
CA LEU A 140 -14.58 1.19 -1.95
C LEU A 140 -16.07 0.84 -1.81
N SER A 141 -16.95 1.83 -1.94
CA SER A 141 -18.40 1.61 -1.85
C SER A 141 -18.96 0.74 -2.97
N LEU A 142 -18.29 0.68 -4.12
CA LEU A 142 -18.70 -0.16 -5.24
C LEU A 142 -18.03 -1.53 -5.20
N VAL A 143 -16.70 -1.55 -5.09
CA VAL A 143 -15.91 -2.77 -5.29
C VAL A 143 -16.03 -3.72 -4.10
N VAL A 144 -16.03 -3.20 -2.87
CA VAL A 144 -16.05 -4.04 -1.67
C VAL A 144 -17.35 -4.84 -1.56
N PRO A 145 -18.55 -4.23 -1.67
CA PRO A 145 -19.80 -4.99 -1.67
C PRO A 145 -19.90 -5.94 -2.86
N LEU A 146 -19.47 -5.52 -4.05
CA LEU A 146 -19.50 -6.36 -5.25
C LEU A 146 -18.64 -7.62 -5.08
N GLN A 147 -17.43 -7.47 -4.54
CA GLN A 147 -16.52 -8.58 -4.33
C GLN A 147 -16.99 -9.52 -3.21
N LEU A 148 -17.59 -8.97 -2.14
CA LEU A 148 -18.27 -9.78 -1.12
C LEU A 148 -19.46 -10.55 -1.68
N LEU A 149 -20.29 -9.92 -2.51
CA LEU A 149 -21.42 -10.56 -3.15
C LEU A 149 -20.96 -11.68 -4.08
N ALA A 150 -19.95 -11.42 -4.92
CA ALA A 150 -19.37 -12.43 -5.79
C ALA A 150 -18.81 -13.62 -5.00
N THR A 151 -18.10 -13.35 -3.91
CA THR A 151 -17.59 -14.37 -2.98
C THR A 151 -18.73 -15.24 -2.45
N TRP A 152 -19.81 -14.62 -1.99
CA TRP A 152 -20.95 -15.34 -1.44
C TRP A 152 -21.68 -16.18 -2.49
N LEU A 153 -21.93 -15.62 -3.68
CA LEU A 153 -22.59 -16.33 -4.79
C LEU A 153 -21.79 -17.53 -5.29
N GLN A 154 -20.46 -17.48 -5.18
CA GLN A 154 -19.57 -18.58 -5.56
C GLN A 154 -19.40 -19.62 -4.44
N GLY A 155 -19.98 -19.40 -3.26
CA GLY A 155 -19.82 -20.29 -2.11
C GLY A 155 -18.41 -20.29 -1.52
N GLU A 156 -17.61 -19.28 -1.82
CA GLU A 156 -16.22 -19.18 -1.38
C GLU A 156 -16.13 -18.70 0.08
N GLU A 157 -15.27 -19.34 0.86
CA GLU A 157 -15.03 -18.93 2.25
C GLU A 157 -14.17 -17.67 2.31
N ARG A 158 -13.19 -17.57 1.40
CA ARG A 158 -12.27 -16.44 1.27
C ARG A 158 -12.78 -15.51 0.19
N ILE A 159 -12.37 -14.24 0.25
CA ILE A 159 -12.68 -13.27 -0.81
C ILE A 159 -12.33 -13.88 -2.17
N THR A 160 -13.26 -13.92 -3.12
CA THR A 160 -12.97 -14.43 -4.47
C THR A 160 -12.12 -13.44 -5.26
N HIS A 161 -11.29 -13.94 -6.17
CA HIS A 161 -10.61 -13.11 -7.16
C HIS A 161 -11.50 -12.84 -8.36
N TYR A 162 -12.43 -13.73 -8.70
CA TYR A 162 -13.20 -13.66 -9.93
C TYR A 162 -14.52 -12.91 -9.71
N LEU A 163 -14.71 -11.77 -10.40
CA LEU A 163 -15.91 -10.92 -10.31
C LEU A 163 -16.82 -11.01 -11.53
N TYR A 164 -16.77 -12.13 -12.27
CA TYR A 164 -17.52 -12.40 -13.51
C TYR A 164 -17.14 -11.53 -14.72
N VAL A 165 -16.76 -10.26 -14.52
CA VAL A 165 -16.35 -9.33 -15.59
C VAL A 165 -14.82 -9.17 -15.65
N PHE A 166 -14.15 -9.32 -14.51
CA PHE A 166 -12.69 -9.26 -14.38
C PHE A 166 -12.25 -10.02 -13.12
N SER A 167 -10.96 -10.32 -13.05
CA SER A 167 -10.32 -10.96 -11.91
C SER A 167 -9.39 -9.97 -11.19
N ILE A 168 -9.34 -10.08 -9.86
CA ILE A 168 -8.49 -9.27 -9.00
C ILE A 168 -7.21 -10.04 -8.69
N TYR A 169 -6.11 -9.62 -9.30
CA TYR A 169 -4.80 -10.21 -9.01
C TYR A 169 -4.35 -9.85 -7.58
N SER A 170 -3.74 -10.81 -6.88
CA SER A 170 -3.30 -10.65 -5.48
C SER A 170 -4.41 -10.25 -4.48
N HIS A 171 -5.66 -10.66 -4.75
CA HIS A 171 -6.87 -10.35 -3.98
C HIS A 171 -6.82 -10.65 -2.46
N TRP A 172 -6.00 -11.60 -1.99
CA TRP A 172 -5.88 -11.89 -0.55
C TRP A 172 -4.78 -11.10 0.18
N GLN A 173 -3.81 -10.56 -0.56
CA GLN A 173 -2.58 -10.02 0.06
C GLN A 173 -2.46 -8.52 -0.04
N TYR A 174 -2.50 -7.97 -1.25
CA TYR A 174 -2.17 -6.56 -1.50
C TYR A 174 -3.44 -5.70 -1.60
N VAL A 175 -4.46 -6.16 -2.33
CA VAL A 175 -5.71 -5.40 -2.51
C VAL A 175 -6.39 -5.08 -1.18
N PRO A 176 -6.50 -6.02 -0.21
CA PRO A 176 -7.15 -5.70 1.06
C PRO A 176 -6.40 -4.67 1.88
N VAL A 177 -5.07 -4.69 1.85
CA VAL A 177 -4.24 -3.67 2.54
C VAL A 177 -4.45 -2.29 1.93
N ILE A 178 -4.46 -2.19 0.60
CA ILE A 178 -4.73 -0.94 -0.12
C ILE A 178 -6.13 -0.42 0.24
N PHE A 179 -7.14 -1.28 0.25
CA PHE A 179 -8.51 -0.89 0.57
C PHE A 179 -8.66 -0.41 2.01
N VAL A 180 -7.98 -1.04 2.97
CA VAL A 180 -7.92 -0.55 4.34
C VAL A 180 -7.28 0.84 4.38
N CYS A 181 -6.12 1.03 3.75
CA CYS A 181 -5.44 2.33 3.75
C CYS A 181 -6.28 3.43 3.07
N ALA A 182 -6.91 3.11 1.95
CA ALA A 182 -7.81 4.01 1.23
C ALA A 182 -9.05 4.35 2.07
N TYR A 183 -9.61 3.37 2.78
CA TYR A 183 -10.74 3.59 3.70
C TYR A 183 -10.33 4.49 4.86
N VAL A 184 -9.16 4.27 5.48
CA VAL A 184 -8.68 5.12 6.58
C VAL A 184 -8.44 6.55 6.10
N TYR A 185 -7.89 6.73 4.91
CA TYR A 185 -7.72 8.05 4.33
C TYR A 185 -9.07 8.73 4.09
N ALA A 186 -10.03 8.05 3.47
CA ALA A 186 -11.38 8.56 3.26
C ALA A 186 -12.08 8.86 4.59
N LEU A 187 -12.01 7.96 5.57
CA LEU A 187 -12.61 8.09 6.90
C LEU A 187 -12.11 9.34 7.62
N THR A 188 -10.81 9.59 7.56
CA THR A 188 -10.17 10.68 8.31
C THR A 188 -10.34 12.02 7.61
N SER A 189 -10.24 12.06 6.28
CA SER A 189 -10.43 13.29 5.48
C SER A 189 -11.89 13.69 5.27
N LEU A 190 -12.82 12.73 5.17
CA LEU A 190 -14.22 13.02 4.80
C LEU A 190 -15.21 12.93 5.96
N TRP A 191 -14.75 12.70 7.19
CA TRP A 191 -15.63 12.50 8.34
C TRP A 191 -16.69 13.59 8.51
N GLY A 192 -16.31 14.86 8.33
CA GLY A 192 -17.23 15.99 8.51
C GLY A 192 -18.37 16.04 7.50
N GLU A 193 -18.13 15.58 6.28
CA GLU A 193 -19.09 15.69 5.16
C GLU A 193 -19.89 14.39 4.96
N TYR A 194 -19.25 13.24 5.12
CA TYR A 194 -19.78 11.94 4.70
C TYR A 194 -19.88 10.92 5.84
N LYS A 195 -20.00 11.38 7.09
CA LYS A 195 -20.06 10.53 8.30
C LYS A 195 -20.96 9.30 8.15
N ARG A 196 -22.21 9.49 7.72
CA ARG A 196 -23.19 8.40 7.61
C ARG A 196 -22.74 7.34 6.59
N TRP A 197 -22.27 7.79 5.42
CA TRP A 197 -21.77 6.90 4.38
C TRP A 197 -20.56 6.10 4.87
N LEU A 198 -19.60 6.75 5.52
CA LEU A 198 -18.43 6.09 6.09
C LEU A 198 -18.81 5.03 7.14
N CYS A 199 -19.75 5.34 8.04
CA CYS A 199 -20.24 4.37 9.02
C CYS A 199 -20.95 3.18 8.37
N ILE A 200 -21.74 3.41 7.31
CA ILE A 200 -22.40 2.33 6.57
C ILE A 200 -21.35 1.46 5.86
N LEU A 201 -20.37 2.06 5.19
CA LEU A 201 -19.29 1.36 4.49
C LEU A 201 -18.37 0.58 5.44
N MET A 202 -18.27 1.00 6.71
CA MET A 202 -17.50 0.28 7.72
C MET A 202 -17.94 -1.17 7.88
N ILE A 203 -19.24 -1.46 7.73
CA ILE A 203 -19.82 -2.81 7.89
C ILE A 203 -19.33 -3.78 6.80
N PRO A 204 -19.51 -3.50 5.49
CA PRO A 204 -18.94 -4.35 4.45
C PRO A 204 -17.41 -4.31 4.44
N MET A 205 -16.75 -3.20 4.78
CA MET A 205 -15.28 -3.18 4.96
C MET A 205 -14.84 -4.18 6.03
N PHE A 206 -15.57 -4.25 7.15
CA PHE A 206 -15.29 -5.19 8.21
C PHE A 206 -15.42 -6.64 7.73
N ALA A 207 -16.53 -6.99 7.09
CA ALA A 207 -16.74 -8.33 6.51
C ALA A 207 -15.68 -8.68 5.46
N TYR A 208 -15.28 -7.70 4.65
CA TYR A 208 -14.24 -7.86 3.64
C TYR A 208 -12.88 -8.17 4.28
N VAL A 209 -12.46 -7.38 5.27
CA VAL A 209 -11.16 -7.56 5.92
C VAL A 209 -11.05 -8.89 6.66
N THR A 210 -12.12 -9.36 7.32
CA THR A 210 -12.10 -10.67 7.98
C THR A 210 -12.00 -11.82 6.98
N ARG A 211 -12.77 -11.75 5.88
CA ARG A 211 -12.75 -12.73 4.79
C ARG A 211 -11.42 -12.79 4.04
N SER A 212 -10.56 -11.78 4.19
CA SER A 212 -9.22 -11.76 3.57
C SER A 212 -8.21 -12.68 4.29
N PHE A 213 -8.51 -13.12 5.52
CA PHE A 213 -7.63 -13.94 6.38
C PHE A 213 -6.18 -13.43 6.52
N SER A 214 -5.98 -12.12 6.35
CA SER A 214 -4.65 -11.48 6.41
C SER A 214 -4.51 -10.70 7.72
N PHE A 215 -3.61 -11.13 8.61
CA PHE A 215 -3.31 -10.40 9.84
C PHE A 215 -2.84 -8.97 9.59
N LEU A 216 -2.07 -8.76 8.52
CA LEU A 216 -1.62 -7.44 8.06
C LEU A 216 -2.76 -6.55 7.56
N THR A 217 -3.97 -7.08 7.43
CA THR A 217 -5.16 -6.32 7.06
C THR A 217 -6.10 -6.17 8.25
N ILE A 218 -6.37 -7.27 8.97
CA ILE A 218 -7.29 -7.33 10.10
C ILE A 218 -6.80 -6.46 11.27
N LEU A 219 -5.55 -6.64 11.71
CA LEU A 219 -5.04 -5.94 12.89
C LEU A 219 -4.95 -4.41 12.67
N PRO A 220 -4.39 -3.91 11.54
CA PRO A 220 -4.37 -2.47 11.28
C PRO A 220 -5.77 -1.88 11.13
N PHE A 221 -6.71 -2.57 10.46
CA PHE A 221 -8.08 -2.09 10.34
C PHE A 221 -8.75 -1.96 11.72
N GLY A 222 -8.67 -3.01 12.55
CA GLY A 222 -9.22 -2.99 13.91
C GLY A 222 -8.60 -1.89 14.77
N PHE A 223 -7.26 -1.77 14.75
CA PHE A 223 -6.54 -0.73 15.47
C PHE A 223 -6.97 0.68 15.05
N VAL A 224 -7.07 0.94 13.74
CA VAL A 224 -7.43 2.27 13.25
C VAL A 224 -8.89 2.61 13.56
N VAL A 225 -9.83 1.68 13.36
CA VAL A 225 -11.24 1.91 13.72
C VAL A 225 -11.35 2.22 15.21
N PHE A 226 -10.66 1.47 16.05
CA PHE A 226 -10.61 1.72 17.49
C PHE A 226 -10.01 3.09 17.81
N ALA A 227 -8.79 3.38 17.34
CA ALA A 227 -8.11 4.64 17.60
C ALA A 227 -8.88 5.86 17.07
N PHE A 228 -9.49 5.74 15.88
CA PHE A 228 -10.34 6.78 15.31
C PHE A 228 -11.57 7.03 16.17
N ALA A 229 -12.29 5.98 16.55
CA ALA A 229 -13.47 6.14 17.39
C ALA A 229 -13.13 6.68 18.78
N VAL A 230 -12.04 6.23 19.41
CA VAL A 230 -11.52 6.83 20.65
C VAL A 230 -11.23 8.32 20.43
N SER A 231 -10.54 8.70 19.35
CA SER A 231 -10.22 10.11 19.06
C SER A 231 -11.46 10.99 18.92
N ARG A 232 -12.59 10.45 18.43
CA ARG A 232 -13.86 11.17 18.26
C ARG A 232 -14.69 11.24 19.52
N VAL A 233 -14.61 10.23 20.38
CA VAL A 233 -15.40 10.15 21.61
C VAL A 233 -14.67 10.75 22.81
N TRP A 234 -13.34 10.78 22.79
CA TRP A 234 -12.48 11.35 23.83
C TRP A 234 -12.84 12.79 24.27
N PRO A 235 -13.18 13.73 23.36
CA PRO A 235 -13.61 15.08 23.75
C PRO A 235 -14.88 15.08 24.61
N TYR A 236 -15.69 14.02 24.55
CA TYR A 236 -16.95 13.87 25.29
C TYR A 236 -16.82 12.94 26.49
N ARG A 237 -15.61 12.62 26.98
CA ARG A 237 -15.36 11.63 28.06
C ARG A 237 -16.08 11.91 29.39
N ALA A 238 -16.48 13.16 29.62
CA ALA A 238 -17.27 13.56 30.79
C ALA A 238 -18.76 13.17 30.68
N ASN A 239 -19.24 12.81 29.48
CA ASN A 239 -20.64 12.46 29.23
C ASN A 239 -20.86 10.93 29.35
N VAL A 240 -21.85 10.51 30.13
CA VAL A 240 -22.20 9.09 30.34
C VAL A 240 -22.54 8.38 29.02
N LYS A 241 -23.23 9.06 28.09
CA LYS A 241 -23.58 8.52 26.76
C LYS A 241 -22.33 8.19 25.91
N SER A 242 -21.26 8.96 26.11
CA SER A 242 -19.98 8.79 25.43
C SER A 242 -19.20 7.59 25.99
N ARG A 243 -19.24 7.37 27.32
CA ARG A 243 -18.68 6.16 27.94
C ARG A 243 -19.38 4.88 27.46
N MET A 244 -20.71 4.90 27.36
CA MET A 244 -21.46 3.77 26.78
C MET A 244 -21.09 3.51 25.31
N ALA A 245 -20.90 4.57 24.51
CA ALA A 245 -20.48 4.41 23.12
C ALA A 245 -19.06 3.81 22.99
N GLN A 246 -18.14 4.16 23.89
CA GLN A 246 -16.80 3.55 23.95
C GLN A 246 -16.88 2.06 24.32
N LEU A 247 -17.69 1.70 25.32
CA LEU A 247 -17.88 0.31 25.73
C LEU A 247 -18.53 -0.53 24.62
N LEU A 248 -19.53 0.00 23.93
CA LEU A 248 -20.15 -0.66 22.78
C LEU A 248 -19.18 -0.85 21.63
N LEU A 249 -18.28 0.11 21.39
CA LEU A 249 -17.25 -0.02 20.37
C LEU A 249 -16.22 -1.09 20.76
N ILE A 250 -15.76 -1.10 22.01
CA ILE A 250 -14.86 -2.15 22.53
C ILE A 250 -15.53 -3.52 22.39
N ALA A 251 -16.79 -3.63 22.82
CA ALA A 251 -17.58 -4.85 22.69
C ALA A 251 -17.74 -5.27 21.22
N ALA A 252 -17.93 -4.32 20.30
CA ALA A 252 -17.97 -4.61 18.87
C ALA A 252 -16.62 -5.15 18.37
N VAL A 253 -15.49 -4.50 18.69
CA VAL A 253 -14.15 -4.96 18.30
C VAL A 253 -13.84 -6.34 18.89
N VAL A 254 -14.23 -6.60 20.14
CA VAL A 254 -14.07 -7.90 20.79
C VAL A 254 -14.98 -8.94 20.13
N ALA A 255 -16.25 -8.64 19.89
CA ALA A 255 -17.19 -9.52 19.21
C ALA A 255 -16.73 -9.86 17.79
N VAL A 256 -16.09 -8.90 17.12
CA VAL A 256 -15.41 -9.07 15.84
C VAL A 256 -14.25 -10.07 15.96
N GLY A 257 -13.39 -9.92 16.96
CA GLY A 257 -12.30 -10.86 17.22
C GLY A 257 -12.85 -12.26 17.49
N VAL A 258 -13.90 -12.37 18.32
CA VAL A 258 -14.57 -13.62 18.66
C VAL A 258 -15.27 -14.25 17.45
N TYR A 259 -15.92 -13.46 16.60
CA TYR A 259 -16.56 -13.96 15.37
C TYR A 259 -15.51 -14.46 14.38
N ALA A 260 -14.42 -13.74 14.17
CA ALA A 260 -13.32 -14.19 13.31
C ALA A 260 -12.76 -15.53 13.80
N VAL A 261 -12.55 -15.65 15.12
CA VAL A 261 -12.12 -16.90 15.79
C VAL A 261 -13.13 -18.05 15.63
N ARG A 262 -14.44 -17.77 15.76
CA ARG A 262 -15.50 -18.79 15.63
C ARG A 262 -15.77 -19.22 14.20
N SER A 263 -15.73 -18.28 13.25
CA SER A 263 -15.98 -18.54 11.83
C SER A 263 -14.97 -19.53 11.23
N ASP A 264 -13.74 -19.56 11.76
CA ASP A 264 -12.72 -20.53 11.39
C ASP A 264 -12.97 -21.93 11.96
N GLY A 265 -13.60 -22.03 13.14
CA GLY A 265 -13.97 -23.31 13.75
C GLY A 265 -15.13 -24.03 13.04
N GLN A 266 -15.97 -23.31 12.31
CA GLN A 266 -17.11 -23.89 11.56
C GLN A 266 -16.77 -24.23 10.10
N ALA A 267 -15.74 -23.58 9.52
CA ALA A 267 -15.28 -23.79 8.14
C ALA A 267 -14.48 -25.10 7.95
N GLY A 268 -14.27 -25.90 9.01
CA GLY A 268 -13.51 -27.16 8.94
C GLY A 268 -12.03 -27.02 8.54
N SER A 269 -11.56 -25.81 8.25
CA SER A 269 -10.21 -25.56 7.73
C SER A 269 -9.19 -25.28 8.82
N GLY A 270 -9.61 -24.86 10.02
CA GLY A 270 -8.71 -24.65 11.18
C GLY A 270 -7.51 -23.74 10.89
N LEU A 271 -7.57 -22.90 9.85
CA LEU A 271 -6.42 -22.19 9.31
C LEU A 271 -6.10 -20.90 10.09
N PHE A 272 -7.10 -20.29 10.72
CA PHE A 272 -6.92 -19.12 11.58
C PHE A 272 -6.63 -19.55 13.02
N MET A 273 -7.40 -20.51 13.55
CA MET A 273 -7.19 -21.14 14.84
C MET A 273 -5.87 -21.89 14.87
N GLY A 274 -5.45 -22.57 13.81
CA GLY A 274 -4.12 -23.20 13.75
C GLY A 274 -2.98 -22.20 13.99
N LYS A 275 -3.07 -20.99 13.41
CA LYS A 275 -2.06 -19.94 13.61
C LYS A 275 -2.05 -19.40 15.03
N PHE A 276 -3.21 -19.26 15.68
CA PHE A 276 -3.29 -18.82 17.08
C PHE A 276 -3.09 -19.94 18.09
N ALA A 277 -3.40 -21.18 17.73
CA ALA A 277 -3.19 -22.37 18.54
C ALA A 277 -1.69 -22.61 18.68
N GLU A 278 -0.92 -22.52 17.59
CA GLU A 278 0.54 -22.54 17.65
C GLU A 278 1.07 -21.46 18.62
N LEU A 279 0.58 -20.21 18.51
CA LEU A 279 0.95 -19.12 19.44
C LEU A 279 0.53 -19.39 20.90
N ALA A 280 -0.67 -19.92 21.12
CA ALA A 280 -1.19 -20.23 22.45
C ALA A 280 -0.47 -21.41 23.10
N GLU A 281 0.04 -22.34 22.29
CA GLU A 281 0.94 -23.44 22.68
C GLU A 281 2.40 -22.98 22.87
N GLY A 282 2.69 -21.68 22.70
CA GLY A 282 4.05 -21.14 22.81
C GLY A 282 4.96 -21.46 21.63
N ARG A 283 4.41 -21.95 20.51
CA ARG A 283 5.13 -22.24 19.27
C ARG A 283 5.09 -21.04 18.33
N ILE A 284 6.15 -20.86 17.55
CA ILE A 284 6.20 -19.86 16.49
C ILE A 284 5.40 -20.40 15.30
N PRO A 285 4.44 -19.62 14.74
CA PRO A 285 3.67 -20.10 13.62
C PRO A 285 4.53 -20.44 12.41
N GLY A 286 4.21 -21.53 11.69
CA GLY A 286 5.05 -22.02 10.59
C GLY A 286 5.37 -20.95 9.52
N ASN A 287 4.38 -20.12 9.18
CA ASN A 287 4.54 -19.02 8.22
C ASN A 287 5.44 -17.87 8.72
N VAL A 288 5.62 -17.73 10.05
CA VAL A 288 6.54 -16.76 10.65
C VAL A 288 7.95 -17.36 10.68
N GLN A 289 8.07 -18.64 11.04
CA GLN A 289 9.35 -19.37 11.02
C GLN A 289 9.96 -19.40 9.61
N GLU A 290 9.15 -19.69 8.58
CA GLU A 290 9.57 -19.63 7.18
C GLU A 290 10.15 -18.25 6.81
N ARG A 291 9.52 -17.18 7.28
CA ARG A 291 10.01 -15.82 7.01
C ARG A 291 11.32 -15.51 7.71
N PHE A 292 11.49 -15.95 8.95
CA PHE A 292 12.79 -15.80 9.61
C PHE A 292 13.89 -16.57 8.89
N ASN A 293 13.59 -17.77 8.38
CA ASN A 293 14.53 -18.54 7.57
C ASN A 293 14.87 -17.82 6.27
N ASP A 294 13.87 -17.27 5.56
CA ASP A 294 14.09 -16.47 4.35
C ASP A 294 14.93 -15.22 4.65
N TRP A 295 14.63 -14.52 5.74
CA TRP A 295 15.39 -13.32 6.14
C TRP A 295 16.83 -13.65 6.49
N ARG A 296 17.06 -14.77 7.16
CA ARG A 296 18.40 -15.26 7.45
C ARG A 296 19.15 -15.56 6.16
N LEU A 297 18.54 -16.30 5.24
CA LEU A 297 19.16 -16.67 3.95
C LEU A 297 19.58 -15.43 3.15
N PHE A 298 18.68 -14.46 2.98
CA PHE A 298 18.99 -13.23 2.25
C PHE A 298 19.98 -12.35 3.03
N GLY A 299 19.83 -12.26 4.35
CA GLY A 299 20.74 -11.54 5.24
C GLY A 299 22.16 -12.04 5.15
N THR A 300 22.37 -13.37 5.17
CA THR A 300 23.69 -13.98 5.00
C THR A 300 24.30 -13.67 3.63
N GLY A 301 23.48 -13.67 2.57
CA GLY A 301 23.97 -13.32 1.23
C GLY A 301 24.35 -11.84 1.10
N ILE A 302 23.66 -10.93 1.79
CA ILE A 302 23.99 -9.50 1.78
C ILE A 302 25.38 -9.25 2.38
N VAL A 303 25.74 -9.95 3.47
CA VAL A 303 27.01 -9.72 4.19
C VAL A 303 28.14 -10.66 3.76
N GLU A 304 27.95 -11.44 2.70
CA GLU A 304 28.94 -12.41 2.21
C GLU A 304 30.29 -11.75 1.82
N SER A 305 30.24 -10.54 1.29
CA SER A 305 31.44 -9.76 0.94
C SER A 305 31.15 -8.25 1.01
N GLY A 306 32.18 -7.42 1.11
CA GLY A 306 32.02 -5.96 1.03
C GLY A 306 31.38 -5.50 -0.29
N ARG A 307 31.62 -6.23 -1.39
CA ARG A 307 31.02 -5.96 -2.71
C ARG A 307 29.53 -6.25 -2.70
N THR A 308 29.11 -7.45 -2.30
CA THR A 308 27.68 -7.82 -2.24
C THR A 308 26.92 -6.95 -1.24
N PHE A 309 27.56 -6.53 -0.14
CA PHE A 309 26.97 -5.59 0.81
C PHE A 309 26.69 -4.22 0.18
N LEU A 310 27.67 -3.64 -0.54
CA LEU A 310 27.54 -2.29 -1.09
C LEU A 310 26.70 -2.23 -2.36
N VAL A 311 26.94 -3.14 -3.31
CA VAL A 311 26.38 -3.09 -4.67
C VAL A 311 25.53 -4.31 -5.04
N GLY A 312 25.32 -5.24 -4.12
CA GLY A 312 24.44 -6.40 -4.31
C GLY A 312 25.07 -7.51 -5.14
N HIS A 313 24.29 -8.56 -5.36
CA HIS A 313 24.68 -9.72 -6.15
C HIS A 313 24.62 -9.45 -7.67
N PRO A 314 25.41 -10.18 -8.48
CA PRO A 314 25.35 -10.10 -9.95
C PRO A 314 23.95 -10.42 -10.50
N GLN A 315 23.28 -11.36 -9.85
CA GLN A 315 21.93 -11.80 -10.19
C GLN A 315 21.07 -11.84 -8.93
N PRO A 316 19.75 -11.58 -9.04
CA PRO A 316 18.82 -11.91 -7.98
C PRO A 316 18.86 -13.41 -7.66
N MET A 317 18.40 -13.77 -6.46
CA MET A 317 18.34 -15.16 -6.03
C MET A 317 17.57 -16.02 -7.05
N PRO A 318 18.09 -17.19 -7.44
CA PRO A 318 17.38 -18.12 -8.33
C PRO A 318 16.02 -18.52 -7.74
N ARG A 319 14.99 -18.58 -8.60
CA ARG A 319 13.61 -18.87 -8.18
C ARG A 319 13.45 -20.30 -7.68
N GLU A 320 14.33 -21.19 -8.12
CA GLU A 320 14.43 -22.59 -7.71
C GLU A 320 14.82 -22.73 -6.24
N ILE A 321 15.55 -21.75 -5.70
CA ILE A 321 15.92 -21.70 -4.29
C ILE A 321 14.81 -21.01 -3.49
N ARG A 322 14.55 -19.74 -3.81
CA ARG A 322 13.49 -18.93 -3.19
C ARG A 322 13.02 -17.84 -4.15
N THR A 323 11.71 -17.62 -4.15
CA THR A 323 11.05 -16.62 -5.02
C THR A 323 11.03 -15.21 -4.42
N SER A 324 11.13 -15.07 -3.10
CA SER A 324 11.02 -13.79 -2.41
C SER A 324 11.44 -13.91 -0.93
N PRO A 325 12.12 -12.92 -0.34
CA PRO A 325 12.37 -12.86 1.11
C PRO A 325 11.15 -12.43 1.92
N HIS A 326 10.05 -12.08 1.26
CA HIS A 326 8.87 -11.45 1.88
C HIS A 326 9.21 -10.18 2.68
N ASN A 327 10.30 -9.51 2.30
CA ASN A 327 10.76 -8.25 2.88
C ASN A 327 11.41 -7.44 1.76
N TRP A 328 10.81 -6.30 1.43
CA TRP A 328 11.28 -5.47 0.33
C TRP A 328 12.70 -4.96 0.54
N TYR A 329 13.07 -4.62 1.78
CA TYR A 329 14.40 -4.09 2.09
C TYR A 329 15.48 -5.15 1.88
N LEU A 330 15.25 -6.38 2.35
CA LEU A 330 16.19 -7.48 2.12
C LEU A 330 16.30 -7.84 0.64
N ASP A 331 15.19 -7.80 -0.09
CA ASP A 331 15.17 -8.08 -1.53
C ASP A 331 16.01 -7.06 -2.33
N VAL A 332 15.83 -5.78 -2.03
CA VAL A 332 16.58 -4.68 -2.66
C VAL A 332 18.04 -4.68 -2.20
N ALA A 333 18.33 -4.90 -0.92
CA ALA A 333 19.71 -4.96 -0.43
C ALA A 333 20.47 -6.15 -1.02
N TYR A 334 19.85 -7.32 -1.11
CA TYR A 334 20.47 -8.49 -1.73
C TYR A 334 20.77 -8.24 -3.21
N THR A 335 19.80 -7.68 -3.94
CA THR A 335 19.93 -7.50 -5.39
C THR A 335 20.81 -6.32 -5.76
N PHE A 336 20.60 -5.18 -5.11
CA PHE A 336 21.22 -3.90 -5.47
C PHE A 336 22.23 -3.35 -4.46
N GLY A 337 22.40 -4.02 -3.32
CA GLY A 337 23.24 -3.55 -2.24
C GLY A 337 22.57 -2.48 -1.38
N ILE A 338 23.20 -2.17 -0.24
CA ILE A 338 22.66 -1.20 0.71
C ILE A 338 22.58 0.22 0.12
N ILE A 339 23.42 0.53 -0.88
CA ILE A 339 23.43 1.84 -1.55
C ILE A 339 22.08 2.14 -2.19
N ALA A 340 21.38 1.12 -2.72
CA ALA A 340 20.06 1.29 -3.33
C ALA A 340 18.96 1.62 -2.32
N LEU A 341 19.17 1.36 -1.03
CA LEU A 341 18.23 1.72 0.04
C LEU A 341 18.46 3.14 0.58
N LEU A 342 19.65 3.71 0.40
CA LEU A 342 19.99 5.03 0.94
C LEU A 342 19.01 6.13 0.50
N PRO A 343 18.57 6.24 -0.77
CA PRO A 343 17.60 7.26 -1.16
C PRO A 343 16.28 7.12 -0.40
N VAL A 344 15.82 5.89 -0.17
CA VAL A 344 14.55 5.58 0.50
C VAL A 344 14.62 5.98 1.96
N PHE A 345 15.71 5.60 2.64
CA PHE A 345 15.94 5.98 4.03
C PHE A 345 16.16 7.49 4.18
N ALA A 346 16.83 8.13 3.24
CA ALA A 346 16.97 9.59 3.22
C ALA A 346 15.61 10.27 3.07
N LEU A 347 14.73 9.78 2.19
CA LEU A 347 13.37 10.30 2.06
C LEU A 347 12.54 10.08 3.33
N ALA A 348 12.65 8.91 3.96
CA ALA A 348 11.98 8.60 5.22
C ALA A 348 12.44 9.55 6.35
N GLY A 349 13.75 9.71 6.51
CA GLY A 349 14.35 10.63 7.47
C GLY A 349 13.96 12.10 7.20
N TYR A 350 13.97 12.51 5.94
CA TYR A 350 13.53 13.84 5.52
C TYR A 350 12.04 14.08 5.85
N THR A 351 11.18 13.11 5.53
CA THR A 351 9.73 13.17 5.83
C THR A 351 9.51 13.28 7.33
N ALA A 352 10.19 12.46 8.14
CA ALA A 352 10.11 12.50 9.59
C ALA A 352 10.59 13.86 10.15
N CYS A 353 11.67 14.43 9.61
CA CYS A 353 12.17 15.74 9.97
C CYS A 353 11.12 16.84 9.69
N LEU A 354 10.48 16.81 8.51
CA LEU A 354 9.41 17.75 8.17
C LEU A 354 8.22 17.63 9.14
N CYS A 355 7.77 16.41 9.41
CA CYS A 355 6.70 16.16 10.38
C CYS A 355 7.06 16.68 11.76
N TRP A 356 8.29 16.45 12.22
CA TRP A 356 8.75 16.92 13.53
C TRP A 356 8.79 18.46 13.62
N LYS A 357 9.33 19.12 12.58
CA LYS A 357 9.39 20.59 12.50
C LYS A 357 8.00 21.21 12.53
N GLN A 358 7.03 20.58 11.86
CA GLN A 358 5.67 21.10 11.74
C GLN A 358 4.67 20.48 12.73
N ARG A 359 5.12 19.66 13.69
CA ARG A 359 4.26 18.82 14.55
C ARG A 359 3.12 19.56 15.26
N LYS A 360 3.32 20.85 15.58
CA LYS A 360 2.33 21.70 16.25
C LYS A 360 1.24 22.23 15.30
N THR A 361 1.51 22.29 14.00
CA THR A 361 0.63 22.86 12.98
C THR A 361 0.02 21.79 12.07
N LEU A 362 0.47 20.53 12.17
CA LEU A 362 -0.09 19.44 11.37
C LEU A 362 -1.54 19.19 11.74
N SER A 363 -2.39 19.13 10.71
CA SER A 363 -3.77 18.70 10.85
C SER A 363 -3.85 17.24 11.30
N ALA A 364 -4.97 16.86 11.93
CA ALA A 364 -5.22 15.45 12.27
C ALA A 364 -5.24 14.56 11.01
N GLU A 365 -5.74 15.07 9.88
CA GLU A 365 -5.75 14.35 8.59
C GLU A 365 -4.32 14.02 8.14
N THR A 366 -3.38 14.96 8.30
CA THR A 366 -1.96 14.75 7.95
C THR A 366 -1.29 13.72 8.87
N TRP A 367 -1.63 13.68 10.16
CA TRP A 367 -1.15 12.65 11.08
C TRP A 367 -1.63 11.25 10.71
N TRP A 368 -2.90 11.11 10.30
CA TRP A 368 -3.43 9.84 9.80
C TRP A 368 -2.77 9.41 8.48
N LEU A 369 -2.52 10.36 7.57
CA LEU A 369 -1.78 10.08 6.35
C LEU A 369 -0.34 9.63 6.64
N LEU A 370 0.34 10.26 7.61
CA LEU A 370 1.65 9.80 8.08
C LEU A 370 1.59 8.38 8.62
N ALA A 371 0.57 8.04 9.42
CA ALA A 371 0.40 6.69 9.95
C ALA A 371 0.17 5.65 8.84
N ILE A 372 -0.61 5.98 7.80
CA ILE A 372 -0.78 5.12 6.61
C ILE A 372 0.55 4.90 5.90
N VAL A 373 1.31 5.96 5.64
CA VAL A 373 2.61 5.87 4.95
C VAL A 373 3.61 5.07 5.78
N ALA A 374 3.71 5.34 7.09
CA ALA A 374 4.57 4.59 7.99
C ALA A 374 4.19 3.12 8.04
N PHE A 375 2.90 2.78 8.07
CA PHE A 375 2.44 1.40 8.01
C PHE A 375 2.85 0.72 6.69
N LEU A 376 2.61 1.34 5.53
CA LEU A 376 2.95 0.75 4.23
C LEU A 376 4.46 0.59 4.04
N VAL A 377 5.24 1.61 4.39
CA VAL A 377 6.69 1.66 4.16
C VAL A 377 7.44 0.85 5.22
N VAL A 378 7.06 0.92 6.49
CA VAL A 378 7.80 0.24 7.57
C VAL A 378 7.22 -1.15 7.83
N VAL A 379 5.92 -1.26 8.08
CA VAL A 379 5.33 -2.53 8.53
C VAL A 379 5.09 -3.46 7.34
N ASP A 380 4.22 -3.08 6.40
CA ASP A 380 3.82 -3.96 5.30
C ASP A 380 5.02 -4.32 4.41
N SER A 381 5.97 -3.41 4.18
CA SER A 381 7.18 -3.68 3.38
C SER A 381 8.26 -4.50 4.08
N ASN A 382 8.19 -4.68 5.42
CA ASN A 382 9.03 -5.66 6.11
C ASN A 382 8.44 -7.07 6.05
N PHE A 383 7.12 -7.18 5.89
CA PHE A 383 6.40 -8.46 5.84
C PHE A 383 5.94 -8.84 4.42
N LYS A 384 6.12 -7.97 3.44
CA LYS A 384 5.81 -8.21 2.03
C LYS A 384 6.78 -7.42 1.16
N VAL A 385 6.69 -7.66 -0.13
CA VAL A 385 7.46 -6.95 -1.14
C VAL A 385 6.62 -5.83 -1.79
N THR A 386 5.87 -5.11 -0.97
CA THR A 386 4.85 -4.13 -1.40
C THR A 386 5.41 -3.06 -2.33
N LEU A 387 6.56 -2.47 -2.00
CA LEU A 387 7.12 -1.35 -2.76
C LEU A 387 7.71 -1.73 -4.14
N ARG A 388 7.91 -3.02 -4.45
CA ARG A 388 8.30 -3.48 -5.82
C ARG A 388 7.12 -3.98 -6.66
N GLN A 389 5.97 -4.23 -6.03
CA GLN A 389 4.80 -4.73 -6.74
C GLN A 389 4.05 -3.54 -7.35
N PRO A 390 3.75 -3.52 -8.67
CA PRO A 390 3.24 -2.31 -9.33
C PRO A 390 1.99 -1.74 -8.66
N TYR A 391 1.00 -2.57 -8.33
CA TYR A 391 -0.26 -2.09 -7.76
C TYR A 391 -0.10 -1.48 -6.35
N PRO A 392 0.32 -2.26 -5.32
CA PRO A 392 0.48 -1.72 -3.97
C PRO A 392 1.63 -0.73 -3.85
N GLY A 393 2.68 -0.86 -4.67
CA GLY A 393 3.81 0.06 -4.68
C GLY A 393 3.41 1.44 -5.20
N ILE A 394 2.70 1.52 -6.35
CA ILE A 394 2.19 2.80 -6.87
C ILE A 394 1.31 3.47 -5.82
N PHE A 395 0.38 2.73 -5.20
CA PHE A 395 -0.47 3.27 -4.13
C PHE A 395 0.34 3.78 -2.93
N ALA A 396 1.28 2.99 -2.41
CA ALA A 396 2.08 3.36 -1.25
C ALA A 396 2.93 4.61 -1.51
N PHE A 397 3.62 4.66 -2.65
CA PHE A 397 4.39 5.83 -3.05
C PHE A 397 3.48 7.04 -3.34
N PHE A 398 2.30 6.84 -3.91
CA PHE A 398 1.32 7.92 -4.09
C PHE A 398 0.86 8.53 -2.78
N MET A 399 0.52 7.71 -1.77
CA MET A 399 0.17 8.19 -0.43
C MET A 399 1.34 8.95 0.22
N TRP A 400 2.58 8.50 0.02
CA TRP A 400 3.77 9.21 0.47
C TRP A 400 3.95 10.55 -0.27
N GLY A 401 3.70 10.58 -1.57
CA GLY A 401 3.72 11.82 -2.35
C GLY A 401 2.69 12.84 -1.85
N LEU A 402 1.47 12.39 -1.55
CA LEU A 402 0.44 13.23 -0.94
C LEU A 402 0.86 13.77 0.43
N LEU A 403 1.53 12.94 1.24
CA LEU A 403 2.08 13.38 2.53
C LEU A 403 3.10 14.50 2.32
N LEU A 404 4.04 14.34 1.39
CA LEU A 404 5.03 15.37 1.07
C LEU A 404 4.38 16.65 0.55
N ALA A 405 3.30 16.55 -0.23
CA ALA A 405 2.54 17.71 -0.68
C ALA A 405 1.92 18.47 0.52
N ASN A 406 1.36 17.74 1.50
CA ASN A 406 0.76 18.32 2.70
C ASN A 406 1.79 18.90 3.68
N LEU A 407 3.05 18.45 3.61
CA LEU A 407 4.16 18.95 4.44
C LEU A 407 4.89 20.13 3.79
N ARG A 408 4.47 20.62 2.62
CA ARG A 408 5.10 21.79 2.03
C ARG A 408 4.76 23.05 2.84
N PRO A 409 5.73 23.95 3.07
CA PRO A 409 5.43 25.26 3.60
C PRO A 409 4.45 25.98 2.67
N SER A 410 3.31 26.43 3.21
CA SER A 410 2.43 27.34 2.49
C SER A 410 3.20 28.60 2.11
N ALA A 411 3.09 29.05 0.87
CA ALA A 411 3.77 30.26 0.37
C ALA A 411 3.48 31.52 1.22
N ALA A 412 2.37 31.53 1.96
CA ALA A 412 2.00 32.59 2.90
C ALA A 412 2.98 32.74 4.10
N GLY A 413 3.72 31.69 4.48
CA GLY A 413 4.67 31.73 5.60
C GLY A 413 6.05 32.32 5.26
N LYS A 414 6.27 32.75 4.01
CA LYS A 414 7.50 33.45 3.58
C LYS A 414 7.37 34.98 3.57
N ALA A 415 6.18 35.51 3.85
CA ALA A 415 5.98 36.95 3.94
C ALA A 415 6.25 37.51 5.34
N ASP A 416 6.25 36.64 6.37
CA ASP A 416 6.37 37.02 7.79
C ASP A 416 7.63 36.45 8.48
N ALA A 417 8.62 36.00 7.70
CA ALA A 417 9.94 35.57 8.18
C ALA A 417 11.01 36.16 7.27
#